data_AF-A0A7Y3PDH2-F1
#
_entry.id   AF-A0A7Y3PDH2-F1
#
_cell.length_a   1.000
_cell.length_b   1.000
_cell.length_c   1.000
_cell.angle_alpha   90.00
_cell.angle_beta   90.00
_cell.angle_gamma   90.00
#
_symmetry.space_group_name_H-M   'P 1'
#
loop_
_entity.id
_entity.type
_entity.pdbx_description
1 polymer ?
#
loop_
_entity_poly.entity_id
_entity_poly.type
_entity_poly.pdbx_seq_one_letter_code
_entity_poly.pdbx_strand_id
1 'polypeptide(L)'
;MGRDLPDSSTLVDTYLAELATHAWDLAAATDQLEQLDQLDSDLATTDLFGVHAMLKPEYRNQMGKGSPFGSEVQAPTDSSPWERLAAFMGRQPRSASR
;
A
#
# COMPACT_ATOMS: atom_id res chain seq x y z
N MET A 1 9.66 24.55 -22.46
CA MET A 1 8.92 24.01 -21.29
C MET A 1 9.54 22.65 -20.97
N GLY A 2 10.52 22.59 -20.07
CA GLY A 2 11.09 21.32 -19.61
C GLY A 2 10.09 20.69 -18.65
N ARG A 3 9.70 19.43 -18.87
CA ARG A 3 8.97 18.68 -17.85
C ARG A 3 10.00 18.35 -16.77
N ASP A 4 9.80 18.87 -15.56
CA ASP A 4 10.54 18.39 -14.40
C ASP A 4 10.19 16.91 -14.24
N LEU A 5 11.12 16.05 -14.68
CA LEU A 5 11.00 14.61 -14.49
C LEU A 5 11.10 14.35 -12.98
N PRO A 6 10.28 13.46 -12.42
CA PRO A 6 10.46 13.02 -11.05
C PRO A 6 11.89 12.54 -10.87
N ASP A 7 12.50 12.83 -9.71
CA ASP A 7 13.78 12.25 -9.38
C ASP A 7 13.68 10.71 -9.40
N SER A 8 14.80 10.04 -9.66
CA SER A 8 14.81 8.57 -9.79
C SER A 8 14.30 7.87 -8.54
N SER A 9 14.46 8.48 -7.35
CA SER A 9 13.89 7.98 -6.09
C SER A 9 12.36 7.94 -6.14
N THR A 10 11.71 9.01 -6.61
CA THR A 10 10.25 9.08 -6.73
C THR A 10 9.71 7.97 -7.63
N LEU A 11 10.44 7.64 -8.71
CA LEU A 11 10.06 6.53 -9.59
C LEU A 11 10.19 5.18 -8.88
N VAL A 12 11.27 4.94 -8.14
CA VAL A 12 11.46 3.71 -7.35
C VAL A 12 10.35 3.57 -6.31
N ASP A 13 10.05 4.64 -5.57
CA ASP A 13 8.99 4.65 -4.56
C ASP A 13 7.62 4.38 -5.19
N THR A 14 7.34 4.97 -6.36
CA THR A 14 6.12 4.70 -7.12
C THR A 14 6.01 3.22 -7.49
N TYR A 15 7.07 2.64 -8.05
CA TYR A 15 7.06 1.22 -8.45
C TYR A 15 6.98 0.28 -7.25
N LEU A 16 7.62 0.64 -6.13
CA LEU A 16 7.51 -0.12 -4.89
C LEU A 16 6.06 -0.13 -4.40
N ALA A 17 5.39 1.02 -4.37
CA ALA A 17 3.99 1.15 -3.98
C ALA A 17 3.05 0.32 -4.84
N GLU A 18 3.21 0.37 -6.17
CA GLU A 18 2.41 -0.41 -7.11
C GLU A 18 2.61 -1.93 -6.90
N LEU A 19 3.86 -2.37 -6.79
CA LEU A 19 4.18 -3.79 -6.62
C LEU A 19 3.74 -4.32 -5.26
N ALA A 20 3.99 -3.58 -4.18
CA ALA A 20 3.62 -3.98 -2.83
C ALA A 20 2.10 -4.03 -2.65
N THR A 21 1.37 -3.03 -3.16
CA THR A 21 -0.09 -3.00 -3.12
C THR A 21 -0.69 -4.15 -3.91
N HIS A 22 -0.18 -4.44 -5.11
CA HIS A 22 -0.70 -5.52 -5.92
C HIS A 22 -0.26 -6.91 -5.46
N ALA A 23 0.90 -7.04 -4.80
CA ALA A 23 1.27 -8.26 -4.08
C ALA A 23 0.24 -8.57 -2.99
N TRP A 24 -0.20 -7.56 -2.23
CA TRP A 24 -1.30 -7.70 -1.28
C TRP A 24 -2.60 -8.11 -1.96
N ASP A 25 -3.01 -7.40 -3.02
CA ASP A 25 -4.26 -7.68 -3.72
C ASP A 25 -4.30 -9.11 -4.27
N LEU A 26 -3.19 -9.59 -4.85
CA LEU A 26 -3.05 -10.97 -5.35
C LEU A 26 -3.05 -11.99 -4.22
N ALA A 27 -2.32 -11.74 -3.14
CA ALA A 27 -2.30 -12.62 -1.98
C ALA A 27 -3.70 -12.73 -1.35
N ALA A 28 -4.43 -11.63 -1.22
CA ALA A 28 -5.82 -11.63 -0.75
C ALA A 28 -6.75 -12.41 -1.68
N ALA A 29 -6.66 -12.19 -3.00
CA ALA A 29 -7.51 -12.86 -3.98
C ALA A 29 -7.26 -14.36 -4.12
N THR A 30 -6.13 -14.85 -3.59
CA THR A 30 -5.72 -16.26 -3.69
C THR A 30 -5.57 -16.94 -2.32
N ASP A 31 -6.07 -16.32 -1.26
CA ASP A 31 -5.99 -16.82 0.13
C ASP A 31 -4.54 -17.09 0.60
N GLN A 32 -3.60 -16.24 0.17
CA GLN A 32 -2.16 -16.34 0.42
C GLN A 32 -1.58 -15.15 1.22
N LEU A 33 -2.39 -14.48 2.03
CA LEU A 33 -1.90 -13.32 2.80
C LEU A 33 -0.86 -13.68 3.87
N GLU A 34 -0.87 -14.91 4.37
CA GLU A 34 0.14 -15.40 5.33
C GLU A 34 1.54 -15.51 4.72
N GLN A 35 1.64 -15.63 3.39
CA GLN A 35 2.92 -15.71 2.69
C GLN A 35 3.64 -14.35 2.66
N LEU A 36 2.92 -13.23 2.81
CA LEU A 36 3.55 -11.91 2.90
C LEU A 36 4.39 -11.74 4.16
N ASP A 37 4.05 -12.44 5.25
CA ASP A 37 4.82 -12.39 6.50
C ASP A 37 6.20 -13.09 6.37
N GLN A 38 6.42 -13.83 5.26
CA GLN A 38 7.73 -14.41 4.92
C GLN A 38 8.61 -13.47 4.08
N LEU A 39 8.03 -12.39 3.55
CA LEU A 39 8.78 -11.36 2.83
C LEU A 39 9.44 -10.42 3.84
N ASP A 40 10.48 -9.72 3.38
CA ASP A 40 11.18 -8.74 4.20
C ASP A 40 10.22 -7.62 4.65
N SER A 41 10.07 -7.44 5.96
CA SER A 41 9.20 -6.42 6.55
C SER A 41 9.66 -4.99 6.27
N ASP A 42 10.95 -4.82 5.97
CA ASP A 42 11.52 -3.50 5.69
C ASP A 42 11.03 -2.97 4.34
N LEU A 43 10.63 -3.85 3.41
CA LEU A 43 9.98 -3.43 2.16
C LEU A 43 8.66 -2.71 2.44
N ALA A 44 7.78 -3.32 3.24
CA ALA A 44 6.49 -2.72 3.56
C ALA A 44 6.64 -1.46 4.42
N THR A 45 7.62 -1.43 5.31
CA THR A 45 7.89 -0.26 6.17
C THR A 45 8.44 0.92 5.36
N THR A 46 9.39 0.64 4.45
CA THR A 46 9.96 1.65 3.54
C THR A 46 8.89 2.19 2.61
N ASP A 47 8.09 1.30 2.03
CA ASP A 47 7.00 1.70 1.15
C ASP A 47 5.97 2.55 1.87
N LEU A 48 5.54 2.15 3.08
CA LEU A 48 4.61 2.92 3.91
C LEU A 48 5.09 4.37 4.11
N PHE A 49 6.38 4.57 4.39
CA PHE A 49 6.96 5.90 4.50
C PHE A 49 6.88 6.68 3.16
N GLY A 50 7.23 6.03 2.05
CA GLY A 50 7.16 6.63 0.71
C GLY A 50 5.74 7.02 0.30
N VAL A 51 4.77 6.11 0.45
CA VAL A 51 3.36 6.38 0.11
C VAL A 51 2.74 7.45 1.00
N HIS A 52 3.16 7.60 2.27
CA HIS A 52 2.73 8.72 3.11
C HIS A 52 3.18 10.09 2.55
N ALA A 53 4.35 10.16 1.90
CA ALA A 53 4.83 11.40 1.29
C ALA A 53 4.09 11.74 -0.01
N MET A 54 3.59 10.73 -0.73
CA MET A 54 3.04 10.88 -2.08
C MET A 54 1.50 10.88 -2.13
N LEU A 55 0.84 10.01 -1.36
CA LEU A 55 -0.60 9.76 -1.43
C LEU A 55 -1.37 10.69 -0.50
N LYS A 56 -1.83 11.81 -1.06
CA LYS A 56 -2.65 12.79 -0.34
C LYS A 56 -4.12 12.39 -0.24
N PRO A 57 -4.87 12.87 0.77
CA PRO A 57 -6.29 12.56 0.94
C PRO A 57 -7.15 12.86 -0.31
N GLU A 58 -6.86 13.95 -1.03
CA GLU A 58 -7.58 14.34 -2.25
C GLU A 58 -7.43 13.38 -3.43
N TYR A 59 -6.45 12.46 -3.39
CA TYR A 59 -6.22 11.47 -4.43
C TYR A 59 -6.94 10.14 -4.17
N ARG A 60 -7.62 10.00 -3.04
CA ARG A 60 -8.35 8.77 -2.67
C ARG A 60 -9.78 8.76 -3.22
N ASN A 61 -10.29 7.57 -3.51
CA ASN A 61 -11.67 7.33 -3.97
C ASN A 61 -12.11 8.12 -5.23
N GLN A 62 -11.17 8.64 -6.03
CA GLN A 62 -11.49 9.51 -7.17
C GLN A 62 -12.34 8.82 -8.26
N MET A 63 -12.31 7.50 -8.33
CA MET A 63 -13.00 6.70 -9.36
C MET A 63 -14.22 5.95 -8.81
N GLY A 64 -14.59 6.14 -7.54
CA GLY A 64 -15.63 5.34 -6.89
C GLY A 64 -15.21 3.87 -6.69
N LYS A 65 -16.13 2.92 -6.91
CA LYS A 65 -15.85 1.48 -6.77
C LYS A 65 -14.73 1.08 -7.75
N GLY A 66 -13.64 0.50 -7.23
CA GLY A 66 -12.46 0.16 -8.03
C GLY A 66 -11.42 1.28 -8.12
N SER A 67 -11.52 2.33 -7.28
CA SER A 67 -10.43 3.29 -7.13
C SER A 67 -9.12 2.60 -6.75
N PRO A 68 -7.97 3.00 -7.33
CA PRO A 68 -6.67 2.41 -7.00
C PRO A 68 -6.33 2.53 -5.52
N PHE A 69 -6.74 3.65 -4.90
CA PHE A 69 -6.58 3.92 -3.47
C PHE A 69 -7.94 4.18 -2.84
N GLY A 70 -8.32 3.30 -1.90
CA GLY A 70 -9.53 3.47 -1.09
C GLY A 70 -9.34 4.51 0.01
N SER A 71 -10.39 4.73 0.81
CA SER A 71 -10.21 5.38 2.12
C SER A 71 -9.21 4.57 2.96
N GLU A 72 -8.31 5.26 3.63
CA GLU A 72 -7.44 4.62 4.63
C GLU A 72 -8.29 3.90 5.69
N VAL A 73 -7.86 2.69 6.05
CA VAL A 73 -8.49 1.86 7.08
C VAL A 73 -7.61 1.90 8.32
N GLN A 74 -8.23 1.91 9.50
CA GLN A 74 -7.48 1.80 10.75
C GLN A 74 -6.89 0.39 10.89
N ALA A 75 -5.56 0.30 10.87
CA ALA A 75 -4.86 -0.95 11.18
C ALA A 75 -4.94 -1.25 12.69
N PRO A 76 -5.28 -2.48 13.10
CA PRO A 76 -5.12 -2.93 14.48
C PRO A 76 -3.70 -2.76 15.00
N THR A 77 -3.54 -2.54 16.31
CA THR A 77 -2.24 -2.24 16.94
C THR A 77 -1.20 -3.35 16.72
N ASP A 78 -1.65 -4.59 16.60
CA ASP A 78 -0.85 -5.81 16.37
C ASP A 78 -0.66 -6.15 14.88
N SER A 79 -1.13 -5.30 13.96
CA SER A 79 -0.96 -5.47 12.52
C SER A 79 0.50 -5.60 12.13
N SER A 80 0.81 -6.55 11.25
CA SER A 80 2.11 -6.67 10.60
C SER A 80 2.42 -5.44 9.72
N PRO A 81 3.68 -5.17 9.36
CA PRO A 81 4.03 -4.07 8.47
C PRO A 81 3.28 -4.09 7.13
N TRP A 82 3.09 -5.28 6.56
CA TRP A 82 2.28 -5.47 5.35
C TRP A 82 0.80 -5.12 5.55
N GLU A 83 0.22 -5.49 6.70
CA GLU A 83 -1.16 -5.12 7.05
C GLU A 83 -1.32 -3.61 7.21
N ARG A 84 -0.34 -2.93 7.82
CA ARG A 84 -0.35 -1.47 8.00
C ARG A 84 -0.27 -0.74 6.66
N LEU A 85 0.63 -1.19 5.77
CA LEU A 85 0.72 -0.68 4.41
C LEU A 85 -0.60 -0.89 3.66
N ALA A 86 -1.16 -2.10 3.68
CA ALA A 86 -2.41 -2.40 3.01
C ALA A 86 -3.58 -1.55 3.53
N ALA A 87 -3.67 -1.38 4.85
CA ALA A 87 -4.67 -0.54 5.49
C ALA A 87 -4.53 0.93 5.08
N PHE A 88 -3.30 1.45 5.01
CA PHE A 88 -3.03 2.78 4.47
C PHE A 88 -3.46 2.89 3.00
N MET A 89 -3.22 1.87 2.18
CA MET A 89 -3.66 1.83 0.77
C MET A 89 -5.17 1.60 0.61
N GLY A 90 -5.91 1.47 1.71
CA GLY A 90 -7.36 1.33 1.76
C GLY A 90 -7.88 -0.10 1.57
N ARG A 91 -7.04 -1.10 1.82
CA ARG A 91 -7.41 -2.52 1.88
C ARG A 91 -7.78 -2.91 3.32
N GLN A 92 -8.50 -4.01 3.46
CA GLN A 92 -8.84 -4.55 4.78
C GLN A 92 -7.67 -5.40 5.31
N PRO A 93 -7.09 -5.06 6.47
CA PRO A 93 -6.09 -5.91 7.11
C PRO A 93 -6.74 -7.17 7.69
N ARG A 94 -6.02 -8.29 7.72
CA ARG A 94 -6.53 -9.58 8.23
C ARG A 94 -6.95 -9.48 9.69
N SER A 95 -6.17 -8.76 10.48
CA SER A 95 -6.39 -8.51 11.90
C SER A 95 -7.66 -7.71 12.20
N ALA A 96 -8.20 -6.92 11.26
CA ALA A 96 -9.45 -6.18 11.46
C ALA A 96 -10.71 -7.05 11.27
N SER A 97 -10.55 -8.24 10.68
CA SER A 97 -11.62 -9.23 10.48
C SER A 97 -11.67 -10.33 11.54
N ARG A 98 -10.87 -10.24 12.61
CA ARG A 98 -10.92 -11.16 13.77
C ARG A 98 -11.70 -10.58 14.93
#